data_AF-A0A545ASK8-F1
#
_entry.id   AF-A0A545ASK8-F1
#
_cell.length_a   1.000
_cell.length_b   1.000
_cell.length_c   1.000
_cell.angle_alpha   90.00
_cell.angle_beta   90.00
_cell.angle_gamma   90.00
#
_symmetry.space_group_name_H-M   'P 1'
#
loop_
_entity.id
_entity.type
_entity.pdbx_description
1 polymer ?
#
loop_
_entity_poly.entity_id
_entity_poly.type
_entity_poly.pdbx_seq_one_letter_code
_entity_poly.pdbx_strand_id
1 'polypeptide(L)' 'MTQITIDIDPMLLNAAQRAMRVGTPAEAVEAAFRQVVQEARDRGRAFMADPANWPMVAHMVDEEHDRSLRA' A
#
# COMPACT_ATOMS: atom_id res chain seq x y z
N MET A 1 -9.13 -17.22 -3.76
CA MET A 1 -9.42 -16.40 -2.56
C MET A 1 -8.25 -16.60 -1.62
N THR A 2 -7.49 -15.55 -1.30
CA THR A 2 -6.30 -15.64 -0.45
C THR A 2 -6.68 -15.18 0.95
N GLN A 3 -6.32 -15.95 1.97
CA GLN A 3 -6.55 -15.62 3.37
C GLN A 3 -5.24 -15.12 4.00
N ILE A 4 -5.32 -14.04 4.76
CA ILE A 4 -4.20 -13.46 5.50
C ILE A 4 -4.63 -13.32 6.95
N THR A 5 -3.76 -13.73 7.88
CA THR A 5 -3.97 -13.56 9.32
C THR A 5 -3.02 -12.48 9.82
N ILE A 6 -3.55 -11.54 10.61
CA ILE A 6 -2.80 -10.42 11.15
C ILE A 6 -3.21 -10.27 12.61
N ASP A 7 -2.22 -10.22 13.51
CA ASP A 7 -2.46 -9.86 14.91
C ASP A 7 -2.60 -8.34 15.03
N ILE A 8 -3.75 -7.90 15.53
CA ILE A 8 -4.08 -6.49 15.71
C ILE A 8 -4.53 -6.29 17.15
N ASP A 9 -4.06 -5.23 17.78
CA ASP A 9 -4.54 -4.82 19.09
C ASP A 9 -6.08 -4.68 19.09
N PRO A 10 -6.80 -5.38 20.00
CA PRO A 10 -8.26 -5.37 20.00
C PRO A 10 -8.87 -3.98 20.26
N MET A 11 -8.19 -3.10 20.99
CA MET A 11 -8.68 -1.74 21.23
C MET A 11 -8.56 -0.90 19.96
N LEU A 12 -7.45 -1.02 19.24
CA LEU A 12 -7.26 -0.37 17.93
C LEU A 12 -8.31 -0.83 16.93
N LEU A 13 -8.57 -2.15 16.87
CA LEU A 13 -9.54 -2.73 15.95
C LEU A 13 -10.97 -2.25 16.24
N ASN A 14 -11.36 -2.22 17.51
CA ASN A 14 -12.66 -1.67 17.93
C ASN A 14 -12.79 -0.18 17.62
N ALA A 15 -11.73 0.60 17.84
CA ALA A 15 -11.71 2.03 17.51
C ALA A 15 -11.88 2.24 16.00
N ALA A 16 -11.19 1.45 15.16
CA ALA A 16 -11.31 1.49 13.71
C ALA A 16 -12.73 1.15 13.24
N GLN A 17 -13.34 0.08 13.77
CA GLN A 17 -14.71 -0.30 13.43
C GLN A 17 -15.72 0.82 13.74
N ARG A 18 -15.59 1.48 14.91
CA ARG A 18 -16.45 2.60 15.30
C ARG A 18 -16.22 3.82 14.41
N ALA A 19 -14.97 4.16 14.12
CA ALA A 19 -14.62 5.29 13.26
C ALA A 19 -15.16 5.11 11.84
N MET A 20 -15.08 3.89 11.31
CA MET A 20 -15.51 3.57 9.94
C MET A 20 -16.99 3.17 9.84
N ARG A 21 -17.68 3.02 10.98
CA ARG A 21 -19.10 2.60 11.06
C ARG A 21 -19.38 1.28 10.35
N VAL A 22 -18.48 0.31 10.49
CA VAL A 22 -18.60 -1.02 9.88
C VAL A 22 -18.97 -2.09 10.90
N GLY A 23 -19.61 -3.17 10.43
CA GLY A 23 -20.19 -4.20 11.30
C GLY A 23 -19.17 -5.22 11.78
N THR A 24 -18.11 -5.45 11.02
CA THR A 24 -17.13 -6.51 11.32
C THR A 24 -15.69 -5.99 11.36
N PRO A 25 -14.80 -6.67 12.12
CA PRO A 25 -13.39 -6.31 12.12
C PRO A 25 -12.72 -6.50 10.75
N ALA A 26 -13.14 -7.52 10.00
CA ALA A 26 -12.63 -7.80 8.66
C ALA A 26 -12.94 -6.66 7.69
N GLU A 27 -14.15 -6.09 7.73
CA GLU A 27 -14.52 -4.93 6.92
C GLU A 27 -13.68 -3.69 7.28
N ALA A 28 -13.41 -3.46 8.57
CA ALA A 28 -12.56 -2.34 9.00
C ALA A 28 -11.13 -2.50 8.47
N VAL A 29 -10.58 -3.70 8.56
CA VAL A 29 -9.23 -4.00 8.06
C VAL A 29 -9.19 -3.90 6.53
N GLU A 30 -10.19 -4.41 5.81
CA GLU A 30 -10.25 -4.31 4.36
C GLU A 30 -10.35 -2.85 3.90
N ALA A 31 -11.21 -2.05 4.53
CA ALA A 31 -11.37 -0.63 4.22
C ALA A 31 -10.06 0.14 4.46
N ALA A 32 -9.42 -0.07 5.62
CA ALA A 32 -8.13 0.54 5.94
C ALA A 32 -7.05 0.14 4.93
N PHE A 33 -6.95 -1.16 4.62
CA PHE A 33 -5.96 -1.68 3.68
C PHE A 33 -6.16 -1.10 2.27
N ARG A 34 -7.42 -1.05 1.80
CA ARG A 34 -7.75 -0.47 0.50
C ARG A 34 -7.36 1.00 0.42
N GLN A 35 -7.59 1.77 1.49
CA GLN A 35 -7.20 3.19 1.54
C GLN A 35 -5.67 3.35 1.46
N VAL A 36 -4.91 2.59 2.25
CA VAL A 36 -3.44 2.66 2.25
C VAL A 36 -2.87 2.27 0.88
N VAL A 37 -3.39 1.19 0.28
CA VAL A 37 -2.96 0.75 -1.06
C VAL A 37 -3.27 1.80 -2.11
N GLN A 38 -4.46 2.41 -2.06
CA GLN A 38 -4.84 3.46 -2.99
C GLN A 38 -3.95 4.70 -2.83
N GLU A 39 -3.68 5.13 -1.60
CA GLU A 39 -2.81 6.26 -1.32
C GLU A 39 -1.37 6.02 -1.79
N ALA A 40 -0.83 4.81 -1.55
CA ALA A 40 0.49 4.42 -2.04
C ALA A 40 0.54 4.44 -3.58
N ARG A 41 -0.52 3.96 -4.24
CA ARG A 41 -0.66 3.99 -5.70
C ARG A 41 -0.70 5.42 -6.22
N ASP A 42 -1.48 6.30 -5.60
CA ASP A 42 -1.63 7.69 -6.02
C ASP A 42 -0.35 8.48 -5.80
N ARG A 43 0.35 8.25 -4.69
CA ARG A 43 1.69 8.79 -4.45
C ARG A 43 2.69 8.31 -5.50
N GLY A 44 2.72 7.02 -5.80
CA GLY A 44 3.58 6.47 -6.86
C GLY A 44 3.28 7.06 -8.23
N ARG A 45 1.99 7.26 -8.56
CA ARG A 45 1.59 7.92 -9.80
C ARG A 45 2.02 9.38 -9.86
N ALA A 46 1.80 10.15 -8.79
CA ALA A 46 2.22 11.54 -8.72
C ALA A 46 3.74 11.67 -8.86
N PHE A 47 4.49 10.79 -8.20
CA PHE A 47 5.94 10.73 -8.30
C PHE A 47 6.42 10.47 -9.74
N MET A 48 5.82 9.49 -10.43
CA MET A 48 6.15 9.19 -11.83
C MET A 48 5.69 10.28 -12.81
N ALA A 49 4.62 11.01 -12.49
CA ALA A 49 4.09 12.07 -13.34
C ALA A 49 4.92 13.36 -13.32
N ASP A 50 5.74 13.56 -12.28
CA ASP A 50 6.61 14.73 -12.15
C ASP A 50 7.94 14.52 -12.90
N PRO A 51 8.22 15.29 -13.97
CA PRO A 51 9.45 15.19 -14.75
C PRO A 51 10.73 15.38 -13.93
N ALA A 52 10.68 16.09 -12.81
CA ALA A 52 11.84 16.28 -11.94
C ALA A 52 12.31 14.97 -11.28
N ASN A 53 11.40 14.00 -11.13
CA ASN A 53 11.70 12.69 -10.53
C ASN A 53 12.20 11.67 -11.55
N TRP A 54 12.12 11.97 -12.86
CA TRP A 54 12.47 11.03 -13.92
C TRP A 54 13.92 10.54 -13.91
N PRO A 55 14.94 11.36 -13.59
CA PRO A 55 16.32 10.87 -13.48
C PRO A 55 16.47 9.75 -12.43
N MET A 56 15.78 9.88 -11.30
CA MET A 56 15.77 8.86 -10.25
C MET A 56 14.98 7.62 -10.68
N VAL A 57 13.83 7.79 -11.35
CA VAL A 57 13.05 6.67 -11.89
C VAL A 57 13.87 5.87 -12.92
N ALA A 58 14.56 6.56 -13.83
CA ALA A 58 15.42 5.93 -14.83
C ALA A 58 16.54 5.12 -14.17
N HIS A 59 17.20 5.70 -13.16
CA HIS A 59 18.24 5.00 -12.41
C HIS A 59 17.72 3.73 -11.72
N MET A 60 16.54 3.78 -11.09
CA MET A 60 15.94 2.59 -10.46
C MET A 60 15.60 1.49 -11.49
N VAL A 61 15.15 1.87 -12.69
CA VAL A 61 14.86 0.91 -13.77
C VAL A 61 16.16 0.25 -14.26
N ASP A 62 17.23 1.02 -14.40
CA ASP A 62 18.54 0.50 -14.79
C ASP A 62 19.08 -0.48 -13.73
N GLU A 63 18.96 -0.15 -12.44
CA GLU A 63 19.37 -1.04 -11.35
C GLU A 63 18.55 -2.34 -11.30
N GLU A 64 17.24 -2.28 -11.53
CA GLU A 64 16.38 -3.47 -11.56
C GLU A 64 16.64 -4.34 -12.79
N HIS A 65 16.95 -3.71 -13.93
CA HIS A 65 17.38 -4.41 -15.13
C HIS A 65 18.68 -5.18 -14.90
N ASP A 66 19.68 -4.52 -14.31
CA ASP A 66 20.97 -5.14 -13.97
C ASP A 66 20.83 -6.28 -12.96
N ARG A 67 19.94 -6.13 -11.97
CA ARG A 67 19.63 -7.19 -10.99
C ARG A 67 19.02 -8.41 -11.66
N SER A 68 18.08 -8.20 -12.57
CA SER A 68 17.38 -9.27 -13.29
C SER A 68 18.30 -10.08 -14.20
N LEU A 69 19.36 -9.45 -14.75
CA LEU A 69 20.36 -10.14 -15.57
C LEU A 69 21.36 -10.98 -14.76
N ARG A 70 21.44 -10.77 -13.44
CA ARG A 70 22.37 -11.48 -12.55
C ARG A 70 21.71 -12.61 -11.73
N ALA A 71 20.39 -12.70 -11.75
CA ALA A 71 19.60 -13.72 -11.06
C ALA A 71 19.34 -14.93 -11.97
#